data_AF-A0AAW0QIC6-F1
#
_entry.id   AF-A0AAW0QIC6-F1
#
_cell.length_a   1.000
_cell.length_b   1.000
_cell.length_c   1.000
_cell.angle_alpha   90.00
_cell.angle_beta   90.00
_cell.angle_gamma   90.00
#
_symmetry.space_group_name_H-M   'P 1'
#
loop_
_entity.id
_entity.type
_entity.pdbx_description
1 polymer ?
#
loop_
_entity_poly.entity_id
_entity_poly.type
_entity_poly.pdbx_seq_one_letter_code
_entity_poly.pdbx_strand_id
1 'polypeptide(L)'
;MDWTLALFSFSLLAPIASATYNLLLRPLRHISGPLLALVLWLKTRGLDRLLGLLTPPDVQQYYQFVQDSVTDRLELQSQQMKKPEEERRQDLFHFLCEARDPASDKHVYDEAALRAEANLLIIAESDTTAISLSGIIWYLIHIPRSWWTSSWADSRNEEVYGDPYAFRPERWIVDPAAGIAKEEVSWIRSNLYPFAVGPGNYVGQNLAMAEIMITMARTLYRLDIRRAPGSTIGEGGPS
;
A
#
# COMPACT_ATOMS: atom_id res chain seq x y z
N MET A 1 18.65 -16.57 -5.30
CA MET A 1 17.50 -15.77 -5.76
C MET A 1 17.56 -14.48 -4.94
N ASP A 2 17.97 -13.40 -5.58
CA ASP A 2 18.39 -12.16 -4.90
C ASP A 2 17.16 -11.27 -4.64
N TRP A 3 16.57 -11.41 -3.45
CA TRP A 3 15.33 -10.72 -3.05
C TRP A 3 15.47 -9.19 -3.00
N THR A 4 16.70 -8.68 -3.00
CA THR A 4 17.01 -7.24 -3.00
C THR A 4 16.64 -6.56 -4.32
N LEU A 5 16.79 -7.26 -5.45
CA LEU A 5 16.37 -6.76 -6.76
C LEU A 5 14.85 -6.81 -6.94
N ALA A 6 14.16 -7.77 -6.33
CA ALA A 6 12.70 -7.88 -6.40
C ALA A 6 11.99 -6.69 -5.69
N LEU A 7 12.51 -6.26 -4.54
CA LEU A 7 11.97 -5.10 -3.81
C LEU A 7 12.24 -3.76 -4.53
N PHE A 8 13.41 -3.61 -5.17
CA PHE A 8 13.68 -2.44 -6.02
C PHE A 8 12.84 -2.45 -7.30
N SER A 9 12.55 -3.63 -7.87
CA SER A 9 11.70 -3.76 -9.06
C SER A 9 10.22 -3.47 -8.77
N PHE A 10 9.74 -3.73 -7.54
CA PHE A 10 8.38 -3.39 -7.13
C PHE A 10 8.17 -1.87 -6.96
N SER A 11 9.20 -1.13 -6.54
CA SER A 11 9.15 0.36 -6.50
C SER A 11 9.02 1.01 -7.89
N LEU A 12 9.20 0.24 -8.96
CA LEU A 12 8.98 0.68 -10.33
C LEU A 12 7.52 0.49 -10.80
N LEU A 13 6.64 -0.13 -10.01
CA LEU A 13 5.22 -0.25 -10.37
C LEU A 13 4.48 1.09 -10.25
N ALA A 14 4.88 1.99 -9.35
CA ALA A 14 4.35 3.36 -9.32
C ALA A 14 4.65 4.14 -10.62
N PRO A 15 5.90 4.16 -11.15
CA PRO A 15 6.16 4.73 -12.46
C PRO A 15 5.59 3.90 -13.61
N ILE A 16 5.39 2.58 -13.50
CA ILE A 16 4.69 1.81 -14.54
C ILE A 16 3.20 2.14 -14.56
N ALA A 17 2.50 2.17 -13.42
CA ALA A 17 1.10 2.57 -13.33
C ALA A 17 0.92 4.06 -13.71
N SER A 18 1.84 4.93 -13.31
CA SER A 18 1.86 6.34 -13.69
C SER A 18 2.25 6.56 -15.15
N ALA A 19 3.16 5.78 -15.73
CA ALA A 19 3.50 5.84 -17.16
C ALA A 19 2.39 5.20 -18.01
N THR A 20 1.79 4.09 -17.58
CA THR A 20 0.62 3.50 -18.25
C THR A 20 -0.55 4.49 -18.19
N TYR A 21 -0.75 5.14 -17.05
CA TYR A 21 -1.76 6.20 -16.92
C TYR A 21 -1.43 7.43 -17.77
N ASN A 22 -0.19 7.93 -17.78
CA ASN A 22 0.19 9.16 -18.49
C ASN A 22 0.43 8.99 -20.00
N LEU A 23 0.82 7.79 -20.44
CA LEU A 23 1.28 7.51 -21.81
C LEU A 23 0.22 6.74 -22.61
N LEU A 24 -0.57 5.89 -21.95
CA LEU A 24 -1.72 5.19 -22.55
C LEU A 24 -3.07 5.85 -22.20
N LEU A 25 -3.38 6.13 -20.92
CA LEU A 25 -4.74 6.55 -20.52
C LEU A 25 -5.00 8.07 -20.55
N ARG A 26 -3.99 8.92 -20.32
CA ARG A 26 -4.10 10.37 -20.27
C ARG A 26 -4.45 11.01 -21.62
N PRO A 27 -3.89 10.58 -22.77
CA PRO A 27 -4.42 11.01 -24.06
C PRO A 27 -5.84 10.46 -24.33
N LEU A 28 -6.19 9.30 -23.77
CA LEU A 28 -7.53 8.70 -23.88
C LEU A 28 -8.58 9.40 -22.99
N ARG A 29 -8.18 10.17 -21.96
CA ARG A 29 -9.09 10.90 -21.06
C ARG A 29 -9.92 11.98 -21.78
N HIS A 30 -9.44 12.47 -22.91
CA HIS A 30 -10.17 13.41 -23.77
C HIS A 30 -11.01 12.73 -24.86
N ILE A 31 -10.95 11.40 -24.95
CA ILE A 31 -11.70 10.60 -25.92
C ILE A 31 -13.06 10.26 -25.33
N SER A 32 -13.97 11.23 -25.38
CA SER A 32 -15.36 11.04 -24.97
C SER A 32 -16.18 10.44 -26.12
N GLY A 33 -16.88 9.33 -25.86
CA GLY A 33 -17.95 8.80 -26.72
C GLY A 33 -17.61 7.52 -27.50
N PRO A 34 -17.68 7.53 -28.85
CA PRO A 34 -17.72 6.30 -29.67
C PRO A 34 -16.40 5.53 -29.71
N LEU A 35 -15.27 6.19 -29.48
CA LEU A 35 -13.96 5.56 -29.60
C LEU A 35 -13.56 4.80 -28.32
N LEU A 36 -14.00 5.25 -27.14
CA LEU A 36 -13.92 4.45 -25.91
C LEU A 36 -14.79 3.19 -26.01
N ALA A 37 -16.02 3.33 -26.54
CA ALA A 37 -16.91 2.20 -26.80
C ALA A 37 -16.29 1.21 -27.81
N LEU A 38 -15.65 1.74 -28.86
CA LEU A 38 -14.90 0.94 -29.84
C LEU A 38 -13.71 0.22 -29.19
N VAL A 39 -12.94 0.89 -28.32
CA VAL A 39 -11.81 0.27 -27.60
C VAL A 39 -12.30 -0.82 -26.63
N LEU A 40 -13.38 -0.58 -25.87
CA LEU A 40 -13.99 -1.61 -25.01
C LEU A 40 -14.55 -2.78 -25.83
N TRP A 41 -15.13 -2.50 -27.00
CA TRP A 41 -15.59 -3.52 -27.94
C TRP A 41 -14.42 -4.32 -28.53
N LEU A 42 -13.32 -3.67 -28.91
CA LEU A 42 -12.10 -4.34 -29.37
C LEU A 42 -11.42 -5.14 -28.25
N LYS A 43 -11.49 -4.66 -27.02
CA LYS A 43 -11.00 -5.37 -25.82
C LYS A 43 -11.62 -6.76 -25.72
N THR A 44 -12.95 -6.85 -25.84
CA THR A 44 -13.66 -8.15 -25.84
C THR A 44 -13.39 -9.02 -27.06
N ARG A 45 -12.81 -8.47 -28.15
CA ARG A 45 -12.51 -9.17 -29.41
C ARG A 45 -11.05 -9.59 -29.58
N GLY A 46 -10.24 -9.49 -28.53
CA GLY A 46 -8.86 -10.01 -28.53
C GLY A 46 -7.77 -8.96 -28.63
N LEU A 47 -8.10 -7.66 -28.48
CA LEU A 47 -7.09 -6.61 -28.28
C LEU A 47 -6.17 -6.93 -27.10
N ASP A 48 -6.66 -7.64 -26.08
CA ASP A 48 -5.85 -8.11 -24.95
C ASP A 48 -4.71 -9.05 -25.35
N ARG A 49 -4.88 -9.87 -26.41
CA ARG A 49 -3.78 -10.71 -26.94
C ARG A 49 -2.71 -9.87 -27.62
N LEU A 50 -3.13 -8.83 -28.33
CA LEU A 50 -2.23 -7.87 -29.00
C LEU A 50 -1.47 -7.02 -27.99
N LEU A 51 -2.16 -6.53 -26.95
CA LEU A 51 -1.56 -5.83 -25.84
C LEU A 51 -0.61 -6.74 -25.07
N GLY A 52 -0.95 -8.01 -24.86
CA GLY A 52 -0.07 -9.01 -24.25
C GLY A 52 1.28 -9.13 -24.96
N LEU A 53 1.30 -9.14 -26.30
CA LEU A 53 2.54 -9.20 -27.09
C LEU A 53 3.42 -7.94 -26.96
N LEU A 54 2.82 -6.79 -26.69
CA LEU A 54 3.51 -5.51 -26.50
C LEU A 54 3.83 -5.22 -25.03
N THR A 55 3.33 -6.04 -24.11
CA THR A 55 3.52 -5.86 -22.68
C THR A 55 4.96 -6.24 -22.30
N PRO A 56 5.70 -5.39 -21.58
CA PRO A 56 7.05 -5.71 -21.13
C PRO A 56 7.10 -7.02 -20.31
N PRO A 57 8.21 -7.78 -20.35
CA PRO A 57 8.32 -9.06 -19.65
C PRO A 57 8.11 -8.93 -18.14
N ASP A 58 8.53 -7.82 -17.53
CA ASP A 58 8.37 -7.59 -16.09
C ASP A 58 6.90 -7.46 -15.68
N VAL A 59 6.08 -6.82 -16.53
CA VAL A 59 4.64 -6.67 -16.30
C VAL A 59 3.92 -8.02 -16.48
N GLN A 60 4.36 -8.83 -17.47
CA GLN A 60 3.83 -10.18 -17.63
C GLN A 60 4.17 -11.07 -16.43
N GLN A 61 5.40 -11.00 -15.92
CA GLN A 61 5.81 -11.73 -14.71
C GLN A 61 4.95 -11.36 -13.50
N TYR A 62 4.66 -10.06 -13.32
CA TYR A 62 3.77 -9.61 -12.26
C TYR A 62 2.36 -10.21 -12.40
N TYR A 63 1.76 -10.13 -13.59
CA TYR A 63 0.43 -10.73 -13.79
C TYR A 63 0.46 -12.24 -13.57
N GLN A 64 1.47 -12.94 -14.07
CA GLN A 64 1.65 -14.37 -13.83
C GLN A 64 1.75 -14.68 -12.34
N PHE A 65 2.54 -13.90 -11.59
CA PHE A 65 2.67 -14.04 -10.14
C PHE A 65 1.33 -13.89 -9.41
N VAL A 66 0.51 -12.89 -9.78
CA VAL A 66 -0.83 -12.72 -9.19
C VAL A 66 -1.73 -13.91 -9.53
N GLN A 67 -1.69 -14.38 -10.78
CA GLN A 67 -2.49 -15.53 -11.21
C GLN A 67 -2.10 -16.80 -10.45
N ASP A 68 -0.81 -17.11 -10.39
CA ASP A 68 -0.28 -18.30 -9.71
C ASP A 68 -0.58 -18.23 -8.21
N SER A 69 -0.39 -17.07 -7.58
CA SER A 69 -0.71 -16.85 -6.17
C SER A 69 -2.18 -17.14 -5.86
N VAL A 70 -3.12 -16.69 -6.69
CA VAL A 70 -4.55 -16.94 -6.44
C VAL A 70 -4.91 -18.40 -6.70
N THR A 71 -4.33 -19.03 -7.72
CA THR A 71 -4.51 -20.46 -8.01
C THR A 71 -4.07 -21.32 -6.82
N ASP A 72 -2.84 -21.14 -6.35
CA ASP A 72 -2.28 -21.88 -5.22
C ASP A 72 -3.14 -21.70 -3.96
N ARG A 73 -3.69 -20.50 -3.77
CA ARG A 73 -4.55 -20.18 -2.63
C ARG A 73 -5.93 -20.83 -2.74
N LEU A 74 -6.51 -20.93 -3.92
CA LEU A 74 -7.75 -21.68 -4.15
C LEU A 74 -7.56 -23.18 -3.91
N GLU A 75 -6.45 -23.74 -4.36
CA GLU A 75 -6.11 -25.14 -4.10
C GLU A 75 -5.96 -25.40 -2.60
N LEU A 76 -5.22 -24.55 -1.90
CA LEU A 76 -5.06 -24.64 -0.45
C LEU A 76 -6.40 -24.47 0.27
N GLN A 77 -7.25 -23.55 -0.17
CA GLN A 77 -8.59 -23.37 0.37
C GLN A 77 -9.42 -24.65 0.23
N SER A 78 -9.39 -25.30 -0.94
CA SER A 78 -10.08 -26.58 -1.16
C SER A 78 -9.61 -27.69 -0.21
N GLN A 79 -8.32 -27.71 0.15
CA GLN A 79 -7.74 -28.66 1.10
C GLN A 79 -8.16 -28.33 2.54
N GLN A 80 -8.19 -27.04 2.90
CA GLN A 80 -8.61 -26.55 4.22
C GLN A 80 -10.09 -26.81 4.49
N MET A 81 -10.95 -26.77 3.45
CA MET A 81 -12.38 -27.09 3.58
C MET A 81 -12.65 -28.57 3.90
N LYS A 82 -11.71 -29.47 3.61
CA LYS A 82 -11.81 -30.90 3.96
C LYS A 82 -11.50 -31.18 5.44
N LYS A 83 -10.88 -30.22 6.13
CA LYS A 83 -10.54 -30.34 7.55
C LYS A 83 -11.73 -29.95 8.44
N PRO A 84 -11.79 -30.46 9.67
CA PRO A 84 -12.71 -29.95 10.69
C PRO A 84 -12.57 -28.43 10.83
N GLU A 85 -13.65 -27.73 11.15
CA GLU A 85 -13.69 -26.27 11.23
C GLU A 85 -12.65 -25.71 12.21
N GLU A 86 -12.43 -26.40 13.33
CA GLU A 86 -11.46 -26.02 14.37
C GLU A 86 -10.00 -26.06 13.90
N GLU A 87 -9.69 -26.89 12.90
CA GLU A 87 -8.34 -27.02 12.32
C GLU A 87 -8.13 -26.17 11.07
N ARG A 88 -9.18 -25.49 10.61
CA ARG A 88 -9.16 -24.72 9.37
C ARG A 88 -8.41 -23.41 9.58
N ARG A 89 -7.45 -23.14 8.71
CA ARG A 89 -6.85 -21.80 8.63
C ARG A 89 -7.87 -20.83 8.02
N GLN A 90 -8.30 -19.85 8.81
CA GLN A 90 -9.18 -18.77 8.38
C GLN A 90 -8.35 -17.48 8.26
N ASP A 91 -8.06 -17.07 7.03
CA ASP A 91 -7.39 -15.80 6.74
C ASP A 91 -8.23 -14.94 5.78
N LEU A 92 -7.74 -13.76 5.40
CA LEU A 92 -8.48 -12.82 4.55
C LEU A 92 -9.02 -13.49 3.28
N PHE A 93 -8.21 -14.35 2.64
CA PHE A 93 -8.61 -15.04 1.42
C PHE A 93 -9.76 -16.04 1.67
N HIS A 94 -9.74 -16.74 2.81
CA HIS A 94 -10.86 -17.60 3.22
C HIS A 94 -12.17 -16.81 3.30
N PHE A 95 -12.14 -15.64 3.95
CA PHE A 95 -13.34 -14.80 4.08
C PHE A 95 -13.81 -14.22 2.73
N LEU A 96 -12.91 -13.92 1.80
CA LEU A 96 -13.27 -13.52 0.45
C LEU A 96 -13.95 -14.66 -0.33
N CYS A 97 -13.44 -15.88 -0.22
CA CYS A 97 -14.07 -17.05 -0.86
C CYS A 97 -15.45 -17.35 -0.28
N GLU A 98 -15.63 -17.26 1.04
CA GLU A 98 -16.89 -17.60 1.72
C GLU A 98 -17.89 -16.43 1.78
N ALA A 99 -17.51 -15.23 1.32
CA ALA A 99 -18.41 -14.07 1.33
C ALA A 99 -19.66 -14.35 0.48
N ARG A 100 -20.85 -14.22 1.09
CA ARG A 100 -22.14 -14.43 0.43
C ARG A 100 -22.96 -13.16 0.36
N ASP A 101 -23.65 -12.98 -0.76
CA ASP A 101 -24.60 -11.89 -0.94
C ASP A 101 -25.87 -12.15 -0.09
N PRO A 102 -26.23 -11.26 0.85
CA PRO A 102 -27.40 -11.43 1.70
C PRO A 102 -28.72 -11.58 0.94
N ALA A 103 -28.81 -11.04 -0.29
CA ALA A 103 -30.03 -11.11 -1.09
C ALA A 103 -30.17 -12.42 -1.88
N SER A 104 -29.05 -13.02 -2.30
CA SER A 104 -29.05 -14.17 -3.23
C SER A 104 -28.45 -15.45 -2.67
N ASP A 105 -27.81 -15.41 -1.49
CA ASP A 105 -27.07 -16.51 -0.83
C ASP A 105 -25.99 -17.17 -1.73
N LYS A 106 -25.57 -16.46 -2.78
CA LYS A 106 -24.48 -16.88 -3.67
C LYS A 106 -23.18 -16.26 -3.22
N HIS A 107 -22.07 -16.91 -3.55
CA HIS A 107 -20.74 -16.33 -3.39
C HIS A 107 -20.67 -14.99 -4.13
N VAL A 108 -20.20 -13.96 -3.43
CA VAL A 108 -20.08 -12.59 -3.96
C VAL A 108 -19.03 -12.56 -5.07
N TYR A 109 -17.93 -13.27 -4.86
CA TYR A 109 -16.78 -13.27 -5.75
C TYR A 109 -16.71 -14.57 -6.53
N ASP A 110 -16.67 -14.45 -7.85
CA ASP A 110 -16.20 -15.52 -8.72
C ASP A 110 -14.67 -15.51 -8.79
N GLU A 111 -14.08 -16.53 -9.41
CA GLU A 111 -12.62 -16.65 -9.50
C GLU A 111 -11.99 -15.42 -10.20
N ALA A 112 -12.65 -14.87 -11.23
CA ALA A 112 -12.18 -13.70 -11.93
C ALA A 112 -12.18 -12.45 -11.02
N ALA A 113 -13.23 -12.25 -10.22
CA ALA A 113 -13.30 -11.20 -9.23
C ALA A 113 -12.27 -11.39 -8.12
N LEU A 114 -12.06 -12.61 -7.61
CA LEU A 114 -11.00 -12.89 -6.63
C LEU A 114 -9.61 -12.54 -7.17
N ARG A 115 -9.32 -12.85 -8.43
CA ARG A 115 -8.06 -12.48 -9.10
C ARG A 115 -7.92 -10.96 -9.25
N ALA A 116 -9.01 -10.25 -9.55
CA ALA A 116 -9.02 -8.81 -9.65
C ALA A 116 -8.82 -8.13 -8.27
N GLU A 117 -9.51 -8.60 -7.24
CA GLU A 117 -9.38 -8.10 -5.86
C GLU A 117 -7.98 -8.35 -5.31
N ALA A 118 -7.42 -9.55 -5.51
CA ALA A 118 -6.04 -9.85 -5.10
C ALA A 118 -5.04 -8.92 -5.77
N ASN A 119 -5.19 -8.66 -7.08
CA ASN A 119 -4.34 -7.71 -7.79
C ASN A 119 -4.45 -6.30 -7.21
N LEU A 120 -5.66 -5.83 -6.91
CA LEU A 120 -5.89 -4.50 -6.33
C LEU A 120 -5.27 -4.37 -4.94
N LEU A 121 -5.46 -5.37 -4.08
CA LEU A 121 -4.93 -5.37 -2.71
C LEU A 121 -3.40 -5.38 -2.69
N ILE A 122 -2.76 -6.22 -3.51
CA ILE A 122 -1.29 -6.30 -3.61
C ILE A 122 -0.70 -4.94 -4.03
N ILE A 123 -1.31 -4.28 -5.02
CA ILE A 123 -0.84 -2.97 -5.50
C ILE A 123 -1.04 -1.90 -4.42
N ALA A 124 -2.23 -1.85 -3.79
CA ALA A 124 -2.56 -0.83 -2.81
C ALA A 124 -1.68 -0.90 -1.55
N GLU A 125 -1.31 -2.11 -1.12
CA GLU A 125 -0.53 -2.35 0.10
C GLU A 125 0.98 -2.12 -0.12
N SER A 126 1.52 -2.58 -1.25
CA SER A 126 2.97 -2.55 -1.50
C SER A 126 3.57 -1.14 -1.52
N ASP A 127 2.96 -0.20 -2.23
CA ASP A 127 3.51 1.16 -2.36
C ASP A 127 3.38 1.95 -1.05
N THR A 128 2.28 1.81 -0.32
CA THR A 128 1.98 2.62 0.86
C THR A 128 2.81 2.23 2.07
N THR A 129 2.94 0.92 2.35
CA THR A 129 3.77 0.41 3.45
C THR A 129 5.26 0.66 3.19
N ALA A 130 5.74 0.48 1.94
CA ALA A 130 7.12 0.75 1.59
C ALA A 130 7.49 2.23 1.75
N ILE A 131 6.63 3.16 1.30
CA ILE A 131 6.84 4.61 1.50
C ILE A 131 6.83 4.95 2.99
N SER A 132 5.89 4.39 3.76
CA SER A 132 5.78 4.64 5.20
C SER A 132 7.01 4.14 5.96
N LEU A 133 7.46 2.91 5.70
CA LEU A 133 8.67 2.34 6.30
C LEU A 133 9.92 3.13 5.91
N SER A 134 10.06 3.49 4.63
CA SER A 134 11.17 4.31 4.15
C SER A 134 11.18 5.67 4.84
N GLY A 135 9.99 6.29 5.00
CA GLY A 135 9.81 7.53 5.76
C GLY A 135 10.24 7.36 7.21
N ILE A 136 9.75 6.35 7.92
CA ILE A 136 10.10 6.11 9.33
C ILE A 136 11.59 5.88 9.48
N ILE A 137 12.20 4.99 8.68
CA ILE A 137 13.64 4.75 8.72
C ILE A 137 14.36 6.07 8.49
N TRP A 138 14.02 6.78 7.42
CA TRP A 138 14.65 8.04 7.08
C TRP A 138 14.52 9.11 8.18
N TYR A 139 13.36 9.23 8.84
CA TYR A 139 13.13 10.12 10.00
C TYR A 139 13.82 9.64 11.30
N LEU A 140 14.01 8.33 11.49
CA LEU A 140 14.79 7.80 12.62
C LEU A 140 16.28 8.09 12.45
N ILE A 141 16.78 8.16 11.22
CA ILE A 141 18.18 8.49 10.93
C ILE A 141 18.42 9.97 10.58
N HIS A 142 17.37 10.79 10.41
CA HIS A 142 17.47 12.21 10.02
C HIS A 142 16.28 13.07 10.51
N ILE A 143 16.42 14.40 10.57
CA ILE A 143 15.30 15.35 10.77
C ILE A 143 15.08 16.17 9.48
N PRO A 144 13.93 16.02 8.79
CA PRO A 144 13.69 16.76 7.54
C PRO A 144 12.23 17.12 7.10
N ARG A 145 12.16 18.08 6.16
CA ARG A 145 11.00 18.49 5.31
C ARG A 145 10.98 17.70 3.98
N SER A 146 9.82 17.18 3.52
CA SER A 146 9.62 16.59 2.17
C SER A 146 8.20 16.88 1.67
N TRP A 147 7.95 17.19 0.39
CA TRP A 147 6.72 17.85 -0.13
C TRP A 147 5.75 16.93 -0.92
N TRP A 148 4.48 16.73 -0.51
CA TRP A 148 3.34 16.31 -1.38
C TRP A 148 1.96 16.66 -0.78
N THR A 149 1.08 17.30 -1.55
CA THR A 149 0.01 18.22 -1.11
C THR A 149 -1.34 17.55 -0.72
N SER A 150 -1.60 17.36 0.58
CA SER A 150 -2.93 17.31 1.23
C SER A 150 -2.75 16.88 2.69
N SER A 151 -2.36 15.62 2.94
CA SER A 151 -1.96 15.12 4.27
C SER A 151 -0.68 15.77 4.80
N TRP A 152 0.21 16.20 3.90
CA TRP A 152 1.43 16.93 4.25
C TRP A 152 1.18 18.28 4.89
N ALA A 153 0.23 19.03 4.35
CA ALA A 153 -0.06 20.39 4.79
C ALA A 153 -0.67 20.34 6.19
N ASP A 154 -1.57 19.38 6.39
CA ASP A 154 -2.16 19.12 7.70
C ASP A 154 -1.10 18.68 8.70
N SER A 155 -0.25 17.70 8.37
CA SER A 155 0.90 17.27 9.20
C SER A 155 1.95 18.38 9.46
N ARG A 156 1.82 19.54 8.81
CA ARG A 156 2.68 20.72 8.97
C ARG A 156 1.96 21.94 9.51
N ASN A 157 0.76 21.76 10.03
CA ASN A 157 0.04 22.80 10.72
C ASN A 157 0.70 23.07 12.08
N GLU A 158 1.36 24.23 12.21
CA GLU A 158 1.99 24.68 13.47
C GLU A 158 0.96 24.87 14.60
N GLU A 159 -0.30 25.16 14.29
CA GLU A 159 -1.37 25.29 15.29
C GLU A 159 -1.74 23.95 15.94
N VAL A 160 -1.63 22.86 15.19
CA VAL A 160 -1.94 21.50 15.66
C VAL A 160 -0.70 20.85 16.26
N TYR A 161 0.44 20.99 15.58
CA TYR A 161 1.65 20.21 15.83
C TYR A 161 2.77 21.02 16.50
N GLY A 162 2.63 22.33 16.69
CA GLY A 162 3.65 23.21 17.26
C GLY A 162 4.88 23.33 16.36
N ASP A 163 5.83 22.42 16.53
CA ASP A 163 7.04 22.28 15.74
C ASP A 163 6.95 21.08 14.75
N PRO A 164 6.15 21.16 13.67
CA PRO A 164 5.90 20.04 12.77
C PRO A 164 7.12 19.59 11.96
N TYR A 165 8.15 20.43 11.87
CA TYR A 165 9.37 20.14 11.14
C TYR A 165 10.40 19.39 11.98
N ALA A 166 10.19 19.30 13.30
CA ALA A 166 11.05 18.55 14.20
C ALA A 166 10.52 17.11 14.35
N PHE A 167 11.41 16.13 14.19
CA PHE A 167 11.07 14.74 14.50
C PHE A 167 11.09 14.55 16.02
N ARG A 168 9.91 14.62 16.65
CA ARG A 168 9.71 14.49 18.10
C ARG A 168 8.72 13.37 18.41
N PRO A 169 9.15 12.10 18.46
CA PRO A 169 8.27 10.98 18.77
C PRO A 169 7.59 11.11 20.15
N GLU A 170 8.21 11.82 21.09
CA GLU A 170 7.70 12.03 22.45
C GLU A 170 6.37 12.77 22.46
N ARG A 171 6.05 13.61 21.45
CA ARG A 171 4.78 14.35 21.38
C ARG A 171 3.53 13.47 21.36
N TRP A 172 3.70 12.18 21.06
CA TRP A 172 2.62 11.20 20.96
C TRP A 172 2.42 10.41 22.25
N ILE A 173 3.26 10.63 23.26
CA ILE A 173 3.33 9.89 24.52
C ILE A 173 2.93 10.84 25.65
N VAL A 174 1.93 10.46 26.45
CA VAL A 174 1.52 11.25 27.60
C VAL A 174 2.61 11.16 28.67
N ASP A 175 3.24 12.30 28.96
CA ASP A 175 4.26 12.41 29.99
C ASP A 175 4.13 13.76 30.73
N PRO A 176 3.44 13.79 31.88
CA PRO A 176 3.31 14.99 32.68
C PRO A 176 4.64 15.57 33.17
N ALA A 177 5.69 14.74 33.33
CA ALA A 177 7.00 15.19 33.77
C ALA A 177 7.78 15.91 32.66
N ALA A 178 7.54 15.52 31.40
CA ALA A 178 8.06 16.22 30.21
C ALA A 178 7.15 17.38 29.74
N GLY A 179 6.06 17.67 30.47
CA GLY A 179 5.11 18.74 30.14
C GLY A 179 4.12 18.38 29.04
N ILE A 180 3.96 17.10 28.69
CA ILE A 180 3.08 16.63 27.62
C ILE A 180 1.75 16.17 28.24
N ALA A 181 0.71 17.00 28.09
CA ALA A 181 -0.61 16.74 28.68
C ALA A 181 -1.40 15.70 27.87
N LYS A 182 -2.32 15.00 28.52
CA LYS A 182 -3.18 14.00 27.86
C LYS A 182 -4.09 14.65 26.81
N GLU A 183 -4.57 15.85 27.11
CA GLU A 183 -5.45 16.65 26.27
C GLU A 183 -4.74 17.09 24.99
N GLU A 184 -3.47 17.49 25.10
CA GLU A 184 -2.62 17.84 23.98
C GLU A 184 -2.40 16.64 23.05
N VAL A 185 -2.02 15.48 23.60
CA VAL A 185 -1.86 14.25 22.80
C VAL A 185 -3.17 13.86 22.12
N SER A 186 -4.31 14.02 22.81
CA SER A 186 -5.63 13.74 22.25
C SER A 186 -5.97 14.68 21.09
N TRP A 187 -5.66 15.97 21.23
CA TRP A 187 -5.86 16.99 20.19
C TRP A 187 -5.03 16.70 18.93
N ILE A 188 -3.75 16.37 19.11
CA ILE A 188 -2.87 16.03 17.99
C ILE A 188 -3.39 14.76 17.29
N ARG A 189 -3.79 13.73 18.04
CA ARG A 189 -4.34 12.48 17.47
C ARG A 189 -5.65 12.70 16.72
N SER A 190 -6.53 13.59 17.18
CA SER A 190 -7.78 13.90 16.49
C SER A 190 -7.59 14.70 15.20
N ASN A 191 -6.39 15.20 14.93
CA ASN A 191 -6.05 15.91 13.69
C ASN A 191 -5.08 15.09 12.82
N LEU A 192 -4.88 13.81 13.15
CA LEU A 192 -3.97 12.93 12.42
C LEU A 192 -4.79 11.89 11.62
N TYR A 193 -4.76 11.99 10.28
CA TYR A 193 -5.53 11.12 9.38
C TYR A 193 -4.68 10.42 8.29
N PRO A 194 -3.64 9.65 8.64
CA PRO A 194 -2.75 8.99 7.68
C PRO A 194 -3.46 7.92 6.84
N PHE A 195 -4.60 7.41 7.32
CA PHE A 195 -5.40 6.38 6.67
C PHE A 195 -6.74 6.92 6.15
N ALA A 196 -6.83 8.25 5.97
CA ALA A 196 -8.07 8.98 5.70
C ALA A 196 -9.16 8.77 6.77
N VAL A 197 -10.31 9.41 6.60
CA VAL A 197 -11.46 9.34 7.53
C VAL A 197 -12.77 9.34 6.73
N GLY A 198 -13.82 8.75 7.29
CA GLY A 198 -15.13 8.66 6.66
C GLY A 198 -15.26 7.48 5.68
N PRO A 199 -16.21 7.53 4.73
CA PRO A 199 -16.52 6.40 3.84
C PRO A 199 -15.38 5.94 2.92
N GLY A 200 -14.34 6.76 2.77
CA GLY A 200 -13.12 6.43 2.01
C GLY A 200 -11.92 6.12 2.89
N ASN A 201 -12.12 5.75 4.15
CA ASN A 201 -11.01 5.34 5.02
C ASN A 201 -10.35 4.06 4.52
N TYR A 202 -9.05 3.91 4.80
CA TYR A 202 -8.30 2.75 4.37
C TYR A 202 -8.65 1.52 5.21
N VAL A 203 -9.27 0.52 4.58
CA VAL A 203 -9.74 -0.71 5.23
C VAL A 203 -8.59 -1.55 5.82
N GLY A 204 -7.39 -1.45 5.25
CA GLY A 204 -6.19 -2.20 5.65
C GLY A 204 -5.41 -1.58 6.82
N GLN A 205 -5.89 -0.52 7.47
CA GLN A 205 -5.13 0.23 8.48
C GLN A 205 -4.52 -0.66 9.58
N ASN A 206 -5.30 -1.61 10.10
CA ASN A 206 -4.83 -2.49 11.17
C ASN A 206 -3.72 -3.44 10.71
N LEU A 207 -3.83 -3.95 9.47
CA LEU A 207 -2.82 -4.81 8.88
C LEU A 207 -1.53 -4.02 8.63
N ALA A 208 -1.64 -2.86 7.98
CA ALA A 208 -0.50 -1.98 7.70
C ALA A 208 0.25 -1.59 8.99
N MET A 209 -0.48 -1.24 10.06
CA MET A 209 0.15 -0.92 11.35
C MET A 209 0.87 -2.13 11.95
N ALA A 210 0.29 -3.33 11.90
CA ALA A 210 0.93 -4.54 12.39
C ALA A 210 2.21 -4.87 11.60
N GLU A 211 2.16 -4.76 10.27
CA GLU A 211 3.32 -4.98 9.40
C GLU A 211 4.45 -3.98 9.69
N ILE A 212 4.12 -2.69 9.80
CA ILE A 212 5.09 -1.64 10.12
C ILE A 212 5.73 -1.91 11.48
N MET A 213 4.94 -2.21 12.51
CA MET A 213 5.44 -2.49 13.85
C MET A 213 6.36 -3.71 13.89
N ILE A 214 5.94 -4.84 13.30
CA ILE A 214 6.74 -6.07 13.28
C ILE A 214 8.03 -5.87 12.48
N THR A 215 7.93 -5.22 11.33
CA THR A 215 9.09 -4.94 10.47
C THR A 215 10.09 -4.05 11.19
N MET A 216 9.64 -2.96 11.81
CA MET A 216 10.49 -2.05 12.58
C MET A 216 11.13 -2.78 13.76
N ALA A 217 10.34 -3.51 14.56
CA ALA A 217 10.84 -4.24 15.72
C ALA A 217 11.90 -5.27 15.34
N ARG A 218 11.68 -6.05 14.27
CA ARG A 218 12.67 -7.03 13.79
C ARG A 218 13.90 -6.38 13.19
N THR A 219 13.75 -5.24 12.53
CA THR A 219 14.89 -4.48 11.97
C THR A 219 15.77 -3.97 13.10
N LEU A 220 15.20 -3.28 14.10
CA LEU A 220 15.93 -2.75 15.25
C LEU A 220 16.54 -3.86 16.13
N TYR A 221 15.88 -5.01 16.25
CA TYR A 221 16.40 -6.14 17.01
C TYR A 221 17.56 -6.86 16.32
N ARG A 222 17.56 -6.90 14.98
CA ARG A 222 18.55 -7.68 14.20
C ARG A 222 19.70 -6.86 13.66
N LEU A 223 19.52 -5.56 13.46
CA LEU A 223 20.45 -4.70 12.73
C LEU A 223 20.81 -3.48 13.57
N ASP A 224 22.07 -3.05 13.45
CA ASP A 224 22.55 -1.76 13.93
C ASP A 224 22.49 -0.76 12.77
N ILE A 225 21.52 0.17 12.83
CA ILE A 225 21.26 1.13 11.76
C ILE A 225 22.10 2.37 12.01
N ARG A 226 22.98 2.70 11.06
CA ARG A 226 23.84 3.89 11.12
C ARG A 226 23.87 4.59 9.78
N ARG A 227 24.12 5.90 9.80
CA ARG A 227 24.40 6.67 8.60
C ARG A 227 25.71 6.21 7.95
N ALA A 228 25.73 6.16 6.62
CA ALA A 228 26.93 5.84 5.87
C ALA A 228 28.02 6.91 6.10
N PRO A 229 29.27 6.54 6.43
CA PRO A 229 30.36 7.50 6.66
C PRO A 229 30.62 8.38 5.43
N GLY A 230 30.68 9.69 5.63
CA GLY A 230 31.06 10.65 4.57
C GLY A 230 30.00 10.95 3.50
N SER A 231 28.83 10.30 3.54
CA SER A 231 27.73 10.59 2.61
C SER A 231 26.94 11.80 3.07
N THR A 232 26.97 12.90 2.30
CA THR A 232 26.12 14.10 2.48
C THR A 232 24.75 13.98 1.83
N ILE A 233 24.48 12.89 1.11
CA ILE A 233 23.15 12.63 0.53
C ILE A 233 22.16 12.46 1.68
N GLY A 234 21.18 13.37 1.76
CA GLY A 234 20.22 13.45 2.87
C GLY A 234 20.54 14.52 3.92
N GLU A 235 21.65 15.27 3.79
CA GLU A 235 21.91 16.47 4.57
C GLU A 235 21.01 17.61 4.05
N GLY A 236 19.86 17.82 4.71
CA GLY A 236 19.16 19.09 4.57
C GLY A 236 20.13 20.22 4.94
N GLY A 237 20.38 21.15 4.03
CA GLY A 237 21.21 22.31 4.31
C GLY A 237 20.56 23.23 5.37
N PRO A 238 21.35 23.88 6.23
CA PRO A 238 20.83 24.86 7.18
C PRO A 238 20.32 26.09 6.43
N SER A 239 19.13 26.56 6.78
CA SER A 239 18.65 27.92 6.52
C SER A 239 18.82 28.77 7.77
#